data_AF-A0A3A4KL26-F1
#
_entry.id   AF-A0A3A4KL26-F1
#
_cell.length_a   1.000
_cell.length_b   1.000
_cell.length_c   1.000
_cell.angle_alpha   90.00
_cell.angle_beta   90.00
_cell.angle_gamma   90.00
#
_symmetry.space_group_name_H-M   'P 1'
#
loop_
_entity.id
_entity.type
_entity.pdbx_description
1 polymer ?
#
loop_
_entity_poly.entity_id
_entity_poly.type
_entity_poly.pdbx_seq_one_letter_code
_entity_poly.pdbx_strand_id
1 'polypeptide(L)'
;MSSPRARLTRAEVYAHFVNYFEAYLVLTRQAKQAAATGEVALLGRLMELRQQTIERIDRLQQDCAFLLSSKAVEEEEAEARKLRARVMELIETCQAEEEGMDAAFVKLRDGFRGQAEQLAKGQRGLRGYAGQANRQAQFFDTRK
;
A
#
# COMPACT_ATOMS: atom_id res chain seq x y z
N MET A 1 -13.82 -11.29 -38.75
CA MET A 1 -13.87 -12.51 -37.93
C MET A 1 -13.73 -12.08 -36.48
N SER A 2 -14.84 -12.07 -35.74
CA SER A 2 -14.87 -11.63 -34.34
C SER A 2 -14.30 -12.73 -33.46
N SER A 3 -13.23 -12.43 -32.72
CA SER A 3 -12.69 -13.35 -31.71
C SER A 3 -13.77 -13.65 -30.68
N PRO A 4 -14.07 -14.93 -30.36
CA PRO A 4 -15.04 -15.26 -29.34
C PRO A 4 -14.41 -14.91 -27.99
N ARG A 5 -14.67 -13.71 -27.48
CA ARG A 5 -14.48 -13.41 -26.06
C ARG A 5 -15.33 -14.43 -25.31
N ALA A 6 -14.68 -15.44 -24.73
CA ALA A 6 -15.34 -16.39 -23.84
C ALA A 6 -16.14 -15.56 -22.83
N ARG A 7 -17.47 -15.72 -22.84
CA ARG A 7 -18.32 -15.03 -21.86
C ARG A 7 -18.05 -15.70 -20.53
N LEU A 8 -17.39 -14.98 -19.62
CA LEU A 8 -17.20 -15.45 -18.25
C LEU A 8 -18.56 -15.72 -17.61
N THR A 9 -18.63 -16.81 -16.86
CA THR A 9 -19.74 -17.14 -15.95
C THR A 9 -19.63 -16.32 -14.67
N ARG A 10 -20.72 -16.23 -13.91
CA ARG A 10 -20.69 -15.48 -12.63
C ARG A 10 -19.72 -16.10 -11.62
N ALA A 11 -19.64 -17.42 -11.58
CA ALA A 11 -18.70 -18.13 -10.71
C ALA A 11 -17.25 -17.79 -11.09
N GLU A 12 -16.90 -17.76 -12.38
CA GLU A 12 -15.56 -17.35 -12.83
C GLU A 12 -15.25 -15.88 -12.47
N VAL A 13 -16.22 -14.99 -12.60
CA VAL A 13 -16.06 -13.59 -12.18
C VAL A 13 -15.77 -13.50 -10.68
N TYR A 14 -16.54 -14.19 -9.83
CA TYR A 14 -16.26 -14.19 -8.39
C TYR A 14 -14.93 -14.88 -8.04
N ALA A 15 -14.53 -15.93 -8.76
CA ALA A 15 -13.22 -16.54 -8.58
C ALA A 15 -12.08 -15.53 -8.89
N HIS A 16 -12.23 -14.72 -9.94
CA HIS A 16 -11.29 -13.64 -10.22
C HIS A 16 -11.26 -12.58 -9.10
N PHE A 17 -12.42 -12.18 -8.56
CA PHE A 17 -12.46 -11.29 -7.40
C PHE A 17 -11.75 -11.89 -6.19
N VAL A 18 -12.00 -13.16 -5.86
CA VAL A 18 -11.30 -13.86 -4.76
C VAL A 18 -9.79 -13.75 -4.95
N ASN A 19 -9.29 -14.09 -6.15
CA ASN A 19 -7.85 -14.02 -6.45
C ASN A 19 -7.29 -12.60 -6.29
N TYR A 20 -8.00 -11.58 -6.76
CA TYR A 20 -7.52 -10.19 -6.64
C TYR A 20 -7.56 -9.69 -5.20
N PHE A 21 -8.60 -10.00 -4.43
CA PHE A 21 -8.67 -9.63 -3.02
C PHE A 21 -7.64 -10.38 -2.17
N GLU A 22 -7.37 -11.66 -2.46
CA GLU A 22 -6.29 -12.41 -1.79
C GLU A 22 -4.91 -11.80 -2.11
N ALA A 23 -4.66 -11.45 -3.38
CA ALA A 23 -3.43 -10.74 -3.76
C ALA A 23 -3.32 -9.38 -3.05
N TYR A 24 -4.41 -8.62 -2.99
CA TYR A 24 -4.47 -7.34 -2.32
C TYR A 24 -4.20 -7.45 -0.81
N LEU A 25 -4.76 -8.48 -0.17
CA LEU A 25 -4.54 -8.78 1.24
C LEU A 25 -3.07 -9.09 1.53
N VAL A 26 -2.43 -9.94 0.71
CA VAL A 26 -1.00 -10.27 0.83
C VAL A 26 -0.15 -9.01 0.70
N LEU A 27 -0.41 -8.19 -0.32
CA LEU A 27 0.34 -6.96 -0.54
C LEU A 27 0.15 -5.96 0.61
N THR A 28 -1.05 -5.85 1.18
CA THR A 28 -1.34 -4.98 2.33
C THR A 28 -0.58 -5.42 3.58
N ARG A 29 -0.52 -6.72 3.86
CA ARG A 29 0.26 -7.28 4.98
C ARG A 29 1.76 -7.06 4.80
N GLN A 30 2.27 -7.27 3.59
CA GLN A 30 3.68 -7.01 3.29
C GLN A 30 4.02 -5.52 3.40
N ALA A 31 3.12 -4.64 2.96
CA ALA A 31 3.31 -3.19 3.07
C ALA A 31 3.34 -2.75 4.53
N LYS A 32 2.42 -3.25 5.35
CA LYS A 32 2.40 -3.01 6.79
C LYS A 32 3.71 -3.46 7.45
N GLN A 33 4.24 -4.63 7.08
CA GLN A 33 5.52 -5.11 7.58
C GLN A 33 6.69 -4.22 7.12
N ALA A 34 6.75 -3.87 5.84
CA ALA A 34 7.79 -2.98 5.31
C ALA A 34 7.75 -1.59 5.95
N ALA A 35 6.56 -1.07 6.27
CA ALA A 35 6.40 0.17 7.03
C ALA A 35 6.90 0.02 8.47
N ALA A 36 6.64 -1.12 9.11
CA ALA A 36 7.11 -1.40 10.46
C ALA A 36 8.64 -1.57 10.55
N THR A 37 9.29 -2.12 9.51
CA THR A 37 10.75 -2.30 9.45
C THR A 37 11.50 -1.11 8.84
N GLY A 38 10.78 -0.12 8.29
CA GLY A 38 11.39 1.05 7.65
C GLY A 38 11.99 0.78 6.26
N GLU A 39 11.57 -0.30 5.59
CA GLU A 39 12.00 -0.67 4.24
C GLU A 39 11.28 0.18 3.17
N VAL A 40 11.56 1.48 3.13
CA VAL A 40 10.82 2.46 2.30
C VAL A 40 10.81 2.11 0.81
N ALA A 41 11.90 1.59 0.27
CA ALA A 41 11.98 1.21 -1.15
C ALA A 41 11.10 0.00 -1.49
N LEU A 42 10.97 -0.96 -0.57
CA LEU A 42 10.04 -2.08 -0.71
C LEU A 42 8.60 -1.58 -0.56
N LEU A 43 8.35 -0.71 0.43
CA LEU A 43 7.05 -0.12 0.68
C LEU A 43 6.48 0.61 -0.54
N GLY A 44 7.29 1.42 -1.23
CA GLY A 44 6.88 2.10 -2.46
C GLY A 44 6.43 1.13 -3.56
N ARG A 45 7.21 0.08 -3.82
CA ARG A 45 6.85 -0.96 -4.81
C ARG A 45 5.58 -1.73 -4.44
N LEU A 46 5.41 -2.02 -3.16
CA LEU A 46 4.20 -2.69 -2.67
C LEU A 46 2.96 -1.79 -2.85
N MET A 47 3.07 -0.48 -2.61
CA MET A 47 1.97 0.46 -2.87
C MET A 47 1.58 0.52 -4.36
N GLU A 48 2.56 0.53 -5.26
CA GLU A 48 2.30 0.50 -6.71
C GLU A 48 1.54 -0.78 -7.12
N LEU A 49 1.98 -1.95 -6.64
CA LEU A 49 1.32 -3.23 -6.92
C LEU A 49 -0.11 -3.28 -6.33
N ARG A 50 -0.32 -2.70 -5.15
CA ARG A 50 -1.66 -2.58 -4.55
C ARG A 50 -2.57 -1.73 -5.42
N GLN A 51 -2.10 -0.57 -5.88
CA GLN A 51 -2.87 0.31 -6.76
C GLN A 51 -3.24 -0.40 -8.06
N GLN A 52 -2.30 -1.11 -8.69
CA GLN A 52 -2.58 -1.92 -9.89
C GLN A 52 -3.62 -3.01 -9.63
N THR A 53 -3.62 -3.60 -8.43
CA THR A 53 -4.60 -4.64 -8.05
C THR A 53 -6.00 -4.05 -7.87
N ILE A 54 -6.13 -2.87 -7.24
CA ILE A 54 -7.40 -2.13 -7.13
C ILE A 54 -7.95 -1.83 -8.53
N GLU A 55 -7.11 -1.30 -9.43
CA GLU A 55 -7.53 -1.01 -10.80
C GLU A 55 -8.02 -2.25 -11.57
N ARG A 56 -7.50 -3.44 -11.26
CA ARG A 56 -7.96 -4.70 -11.86
C ARG A 56 -9.32 -5.13 -11.29
N ILE A 57 -9.53 -4.93 -9.99
CA ILE A 57 -10.82 -5.17 -9.33
C ILE A 57 -11.89 -4.24 -9.93
N ASP A 58 -11.59 -2.95 -10.04
CA ASP A 58 -12.50 -1.95 -10.63
C ASP A 58 -12.85 -2.27 -12.08
N ARG A 59 -11.84 -2.62 -12.89
CA ARG A 59 -12.06 -3.03 -14.29
C ARG A 59 -12.93 -4.27 -14.39
N LEU A 60 -12.66 -5.30 -13.58
CA LEU A 60 -13.46 -6.53 -13.57
C LEU A 60 -14.92 -6.23 -13.18
N GLN A 61 -15.13 -5.38 -12.18
CA GLN A 61 -16.46 -4.96 -11.75
C GLN A 61 -17.22 -4.22 -12.85
N GLN A 62 -16.55 -3.30 -13.57
CA GLN A 62 -17.15 -2.58 -14.69
C GLN A 62 -17.49 -3.52 -15.85
N ASP A 63 -16.55 -4.38 -16.25
CA ASP A 63 -16.72 -5.31 -17.37
C ASP A 63 -17.82 -6.36 -17.10
N CYS A 64 -18.00 -6.74 -15.83
CA CYS A 64 -18.93 -7.80 -15.43
C CYS A 64 -20.20 -7.29 -14.74
N ALA A 65 -20.45 -5.98 -14.72
CA ALA A 65 -21.59 -5.38 -14.03
C ALA A 65 -22.95 -6.00 -14.43
N PHE A 66 -23.12 -6.30 -15.72
CA PHE A 66 -24.31 -6.98 -16.22
C PHE A 66 -24.48 -8.38 -15.61
N LEU A 67 -23.42 -9.19 -15.61
CA LEU A 67 -23.43 -10.56 -15.07
C LEU A 67 -23.66 -10.59 -13.55
N LEU A 68 -23.16 -9.59 -12.83
CA LEU A 68 -23.35 -9.45 -11.37
C LEU A 68 -24.78 -9.01 -11.00
N SER A 69 -25.53 -8.44 -11.94
CA SER A 69 -26.89 -7.90 -11.72
C SER A 69 -28.03 -8.79 -12.27
N SER A 70 -27.72 -9.76 -13.13
CA SER A 70 -28.74 -10.63 -13.74
C SER A 70 -29.26 -11.70 -12.77
N LYS A 71 -30.39 -12.35 -13.09
CA LYS A 71 -30.83 -13.59 -12.40
C LYS A 71 -30.17 -14.81 -13.04
N ALA A 72 -29.74 -15.79 -12.25
CA ALA A 72 -29.01 -16.97 -12.74
C ALA A 72 -29.81 -18.27 -12.58
N VAL A 73 -29.28 -19.35 -13.17
CA VAL A 73 -29.79 -20.73 -13.07
C VAL A 73 -29.33 -21.36 -11.75
N GLU A 74 -30.14 -22.22 -11.12
CA GLU A 74 -29.94 -22.68 -9.73
C GLU A 74 -28.56 -23.31 -9.43
N GLU A 75 -27.97 -24.09 -10.35
CA GLU A 75 -26.65 -24.71 -10.14
C GLU A 75 -25.48 -23.69 -10.23
N GLU A 76 -25.53 -22.75 -11.17
CA GLU A 76 -24.56 -21.64 -11.25
C GLU A 76 -24.64 -20.76 -9.99
N GLU A 77 -25.83 -20.67 -9.39
CA GLU A 77 -26.02 -19.90 -8.15
C GLU A 77 -25.36 -20.53 -6.92
N ALA A 78 -25.18 -21.84 -6.82
CA ALA A 78 -24.60 -22.45 -5.61
C ALA A 78 -23.11 -22.07 -5.44
N GLU A 79 -22.30 -22.34 -6.48
CA GLU A 79 -20.87 -22.00 -6.46
C GLU A 79 -20.65 -20.48 -6.49
N ALA A 80 -21.41 -19.74 -7.29
CA ALA A 80 -21.33 -18.28 -7.31
C ALA A 80 -21.70 -17.66 -5.95
N ARG A 81 -22.67 -18.22 -5.21
CA ARG A 81 -23.01 -17.75 -3.85
C ARG A 81 -21.87 -18.00 -2.87
N LYS A 82 -21.25 -19.17 -2.92
CA LYS A 82 -20.08 -19.50 -2.08
C LYS A 82 -18.92 -18.55 -2.35
N LEU A 83 -18.57 -18.35 -3.63
CA LEU A 83 -17.49 -17.44 -4.02
C LEU A 83 -17.83 -15.98 -3.67
N ARG A 84 -19.09 -15.54 -3.85
CA ARG A 84 -19.53 -14.21 -3.42
C ARG A 84 -19.37 -14.02 -1.91
N ALA A 85 -19.77 -14.99 -1.10
CA ALA A 85 -19.60 -14.93 0.35
C ALA A 85 -18.10 -14.79 0.72
N ARG A 86 -17.23 -15.54 0.03
CA ARG A 86 -15.78 -15.42 0.20
C ARG A 86 -15.24 -14.04 -0.20
N VAL A 87 -15.73 -13.46 -1.29
CA VAL A 87 -15.37 -12.09 -1.69
C VAL A 87 -15.75 -11.09 -0.60
N MET A 88 -16.94 -11.19 -0.03
CA MET A 88 -17.38 -10.29 1.06
C MET A 88 -16.50 -10.43 2.31
N GLU A 89 -16.19 -11.66 2.73
CA GLU A 89 -15.27 -11.94 3.84
C GLU A 89 -13.87 -11.33 3.59
N LEU A 90 -13.37 -11.48 2.36
CA LEU A 90 -12.08 -10.91 1.98
C LEU A 90 -12.09 -9.38 1.98
N ILE A 91 -13.19 -8.74 1.56
CA ILE A 91 -13.34 -7.27 1.61
C ILE A 91 -13.22 -6.79 3.06
N GLU A 92 -13.97 -7.39 3.98
CA GLU A 92 -13.93 -7.04 5.40
C GLU A 92 -12.52 -7.24 5.99
N THR A 93 -11.87 -8.36 5.63
CA THR A 93 -10.50 -8.66 6.06
C THR A 93 -9.50 -7.63 5.52
N CYS A 94 -9.65 -7.23 4.25
CA CYS A 94 -8.78 -6.23 3.63
C CYS A 94 -8.92 -4.87 4.30
N GLN A 95 -10.15 -4.44 4.63
CA GLN A 95 -10.42 -3.19 5.34
C GLN A 95 -9.74 -3.15 6.71
N ALA A 96 -9.85 -4.24 7.49
CA ALA A 96 -9.19 -4.33 8.79
C ALA A 96 -7.65 -4.27 8.68
N GLU A 97 -7.07 -4.87 7.64
CA GLU A 97 -5.61 -4.82 7.43
C GLU A 97 -5.13 -3.46 6.91
N GLU A 98 -5.95 -2.74 6.14
CA GLU A 98 -5.69 -1.35 5.73
C GLU A 98 -5.57 -0.42 6.92
N GLU A 99 -6.51 -0.49 7.87
CA GLU A 99 -6.45 0.30 9.10
C GLU A 99 -5.14 0.05 9.87
N GLY A 100 -4.73 -1.23 9.95
CA GLY A 100 -3.47 -1.62 10.58
C GLY A 100 -2.23 -1.13 9.83
N MET A 101 -2.30 -1.05 8.49
CA MET A 101 -1.24 -0.53 7.64
C MET A 101 -1.11 0.99 7.79
N ASP A 102 -2.22 1.73 7.81
CA ASP A 102 -2.24 3.18 8.01
C ASP A 102 -1.63 3.59 9.35
N ALA A 103 -1.93 2.85 10.41
CA ALA A 103 -1.30 3.03 11.71
C ALA A 103 0.23 2.82 11.66
N ALA A 104 0.72 1.86 10.86
CA ALA A 104 2.15 1.63 10.66
C ALA A 104 2.81 2.78 9.85
N PHE A 105 2.13 3.29 8.81
CA PHE A 105 2.59 4.44 8.04
C PHE A 105 2.72 5.71 8.89
N VAL A 106 1.74 5.98 9.76
CA VAL A 106 1.79 7.12 10.68
C VAL A 106 3.02 7.03 11.59
N LYS A 107 3.28 5.85 12.17
CA LYS A 107 4.46 5.63 13.01
C LYS A 107 5.77 5.84 12.24
N LEU A 108 5.86 5.32 11.01
CA LEU A 108 7.04 5.49 10.16
C LEU A 108 7.31 6.97 9.85
N ARG A 109 6.27 7.70 9.45
CA ARG A 109 6.33 9.15 9.17
C ARG A 109 6.82 9.93 10.38
N ASP A 110 6.24 9.64 11.56
CA ASP A 110 6.59 10.34 12.79
C ASP A 110 8.04 10.01 13.23
N GLY A 111 8.50 8.79 12.96
CA GLY A 111 9.90 8.39 13.10
C GLY A 111 10.86 9.22 12.24
N PHE A 112 10.55 9.38 10.94
CA PHE A 112 11.35 10.23 10.05
C PHE A 112 11.35 11.70 10.47
N ARG A 113 10.21 12.21 10.95
CA ARG A 113 10.13 13.58 11.49
C ARG A 113 11.05 13.75 12.69
N GLY A 114 11.04 12.82 13.64
CA GLY A 114 11.94 12.86 14.81
C GLY A 114 13.42 12.81 14.42
N GLN A 115 13.78 11.94 13.46
CA GLN A 115 15.16 11.87 12.94
C GLN A 115 15.58 13.18 12.25
N ALA A 116 14.71 13.79 11.45
CA ALA A 116 14.98 15.06 10.80
C ALA A 116 15.23 16.19 11.81
N GLU A 117 14.43 16.24 12.89
CA GLU A 117 14.61 17.23 13.96
C GLU A 117 15.95 17.05 14.70
N GLN A 118 16.37 15.80 14.95
CA GLN A 118 17.67 15.49 15.54
C GLN A 118 18.83 15.91 14.64
N LEU A 119 18.75 15.60 13.34
CA LEU A 119 19.75 16.02 12.36
C LEU A 119 19.85 17.55 12.26
N ALA A 120 18.73 18.26 12.28
CA ALA A 120 18.70 19.73 12.27
C ALA A 120 19.31 20.34 13.54
N LYS A 121 19.16 19.70 14.71
CA LYS A 121 19.85 20.09 15.95
C LYS A 121 21.36 19.84 15.85
N GLY A 122 21.76 18.67 15.34
CA GLY A 122 23.18 18.33 15.12
C GLY A 122 23.88 19.29 14.16
N GLN A 123 23.26 19.62 13.03
CA GLN A 123 23.79 20.59 12.07
C GLN A 123 23.97 21.99 12.69
N ARG A 124 23.03 22.43 13.52
CA ARG A 124 23.16 23.69 14.26
C ARG A 124 24.34 23.65 15.24
N GLY A 125 24.52 22.54 15.95
CA GLY A 125 25.68 22.31 16.81
C GLY A 125 27.00 22.42 16.03
N LEU A 126 27.12 21.72 14.89
CA LEU A 126 28.31 21.75 14.04
C LEU A 126 28.62 23.15 13.50
N ARG A 127 27.60 23.92 13.08
CA ARG A 127 27.79 25.33 12.67
C ARG A 127 28.28 26.20 13.83
N GLY A 128 27.79 25.97 15.05
CA GLY A 128 28.26 26.66 16.26
C GLY A 128 29.74 26.41 16.53
N TYR A 129 30.18 25.15 16.47
CA TYR A 129 31.59 24.78 16.63
C TYR A 129 32.48 25.39 15.54
N ALA A 130 32.06 25.33 14.27
CA ALA A 130 32.80 25.95 13.16
C ALA A 130 32.96 27.48 13.35
N GLY A 131 31.90 28.16 13.79
CA GLY A 131 31.96 29.59 14.10
C GLY A 131 32.88 29.94 15.28
N GLN A 132 32.97 29.07 16.29
CA GLN A 132 33.87 29.25 17.43
C GLN A 132 35.33 29.00 17.06
N ALA A 133 35.61 27.95 16.27
CA ALA A 133 36.94 27.66 15.73
C ALA A 133 37.45 28.81 14.84
N ASN A 134 36.59 29.37 13.98
CA ASN A 134 36.96 30.48 13.10
C ASN A 134 37.31 31.76 13.88
N ARG A 135 36.56 32.07 14.95
CA ARG A 135 36.89 33.20 15.85
C ARG A 135 38.20 32.99 16.60
N GLN A 136 38.50 31.77 17.04
CA GLN A 136 39.79 31.47 17.66
C GLN A 136 40.95 31.64 16.68
N ALA A 137 40.82 31.13 15.44
CA ALA A 137 41.84 31.29 14.41
C ALA A 137 42.15 32.77 14.10
N GLN A 138 41.12 33.62 13.96
CA GLN A 138 41.27 35.06 13.74
C GLN A 138 41.95 35.79 14.92
N PHE A 139 41.78 35.29 16.13
CA PHE A 139 42.41 35.86 17.33
C PHE A 139 43.92 35.55 17.41
N PHE A 140 44.37 34.46 16.79
CA PHE A 140 45.79 34.13 16.68
C PHE A 140 46.48 34.84 15.50
N ASP A 141 45.76 35.10 14.40
CA ASP A 141 46.31 35.83 13.24
C ASP A 141 46.56 37.32 13.51
N THR A 142 45.78 37.94 14.40
CA THR A 142 45.92 39.36 14.76
C THR A 142 47.04 39.66 15.76
N ARG A 143 47.84 38.65 16.16
CA ARG A 143 48.97 38.78 17.10
C ARG A 143 50.36 38.64 16.46
N LYS A 144 50.46 38.68 15.13
CA LYS A 144 51.72 38.78 14.38
C LYS A 144 51.88 40.17 13.78
#